data_AF-A0A328AL23-F1
#
_entry.id   AF-A0A328AL23-F1
#
_cell.length_a   1.000
_cell.length_b   1.000
_cell.length_c   1.000
_cell.angle_alpha   90.00
_cell.angle_beta   90.00
_cell.angle_gamma   90.00
#
_symmetry.space_group_name_H-M   'P 1'
#
loop_
_entity.id
_entity.type
_entity.pdbx_description
1 polymer ?
#
loop_
_entity_poly.entity_id
_entity_poly.type
_entity_poly.pdbx_seq_one_letter_code
_entity_poly.pdbx_strand_id
1 'polypeptide(L)'
;MAELDFERRLERLFADAPELPDAGVFAHAVERRLNTGWTARRWLIGAAGVAGGIIGASQLIMSNLFQRVESAGESARVLQAGVAQLAPRAELVSGFAGGGMVVWIASGLAIVAMGFALTRVIEEL
;
A
#
# COMPACT_ATOMS: atom_id res chain seq x y z
N MET A 1 31.83 37.79 -44.05
CA MET A 1 31.99 36.32 -44.01
C MET A 1 32.82 35.83 -42.82
N ALA A 2 33.68 36.65 -42.19
CA ALA A 2 34.48 36.25 -41.03
C ALA A 2 33.67 35.88 -39.75
N GLU A 3 32.50 36.50 -39.55
CA GLU A 3 31.62 36.23 -38.39
C GLU A 3 31.11 34.78 -38.35
N LEU A 4 30.67 34.24 -39.51
CA LEU A 4 30.08 32.89 -39.61
C LEU A 4 31.09 31.78 -39.32
N ASP A 5 32.36 31.99 -39.67
CA ASP A 5 33.42 31.03 -39.38
C ASP A 5 33.85 31.10 -37.91
N PHE A 6 33.77 32.27 -37.28
CA PHE A 6 33.98 32.46 -35.85
C PHE A 6 32.88 31.79 -35.03
N GLU A 7 31.61 31.99 -35.39
CA GLU A 7 30.45 31.36 -34.75
C GLU A 7 30.51 29.83 -34.84
N ARG A 8 30.77 29.25 -36.02
CA ARG A 8 30.93 27.79 -36.17
C ARG A 8 32.08 27.23 -35.34
N ARG A 9 33.14 28.02 -35.14
CA ARG A 9 34.30 27.59 -34.35
C ARG A 9 34.01 27.64 -32.86
N LEU A 10 33.27 28.65 -32.39
CA LEU A 10 32.74 28.71 -31.03
C LEU A 10 31.75 27.58 -30.77
N GLU A 11 30.83 27.35 -31.69
CA GLU A 11 29.86 26.26 -31.60
C GLU A 11 30.55 24.90 -31.49
N ARG A 12 31.62 24.65 -32.26
CA ARG A 12 32.45 23.44 -32.07
C ARG A 12 33.24 23.40 -30.76
N LEU A 13 33.64 24.54 -30.22
CA LEU A 13 34.41 24.61 -28.97
C LEU A 13 33.53 24.33 -27.74
N PHE A 14 32.23 24.65 -27.84
CA PHE A 14 31.22 24.44 -26.80
C PHE A 14 30.23 23.30 -27.11
N ALA A 15 30.40 22.62 -28.25
CA ALA A 15 29.54 21.48 -28.65
C ALA A 15 29.67 20.31 -27.68
N ASP A 16 30.85 20.09 -27.12
CA ASP A 16 31.07 19.16 -26.02
C ASP A 16 31.01 19.92 -24.71
N ALA A 17 30.12 19.48 -23.81
CA ALA A 17 30.09 19.98 -22.45
C ALA A 17 31.48 19.75 -21.83
N PRO A 18 32.15 20.79 -21.28
CA PRO A 18 33.46 20.61 -20.68
C PRO A 18 33.37 19.57 -19.57
N GLU A 19 34.11 18.47 -19.72
CA GLU A 19 34.17 17.43 -18.68
C GLU A 19 34.80 18.04 -17.44
N LEU A 20 33.96 18.28 -16.43
CA LEU A 20 34.40 18.69 -15.12
C LEU A 20 35.25 17.54 -14.53
N PRO A 21 36.47 17.82 -14.05
CA PRO A 21 37.38 16.76 -13.56
C PRO A 21 36.82 15.99 -12.36
N ASP A 22 35.82 16.54 -11.67
CA ASP A 22 35.10 15.95 -10.54
C ASP A 22 33.69 15.44 -10.91
N ALA A 23 33.30 15.44 -12.18
CA ALA A 23 31.95 15.06 -12.63
C ALA A 23 31.52 13.68 -12.11
N GLY A 24 32.41 12.69 -12.12
CA GLY A 24 32.13 11.35 -11.60
C GLY A 24 31.91 11.33 -10.08
N VAL A 25 32.68 12.13 -9.33
CA VAL A 25 32.55 12.24 -7.87
C VAL A 25 31.24 12.93 -7.51
N PHE A 26 30.90 13.99 -8.23
CA PHE A 26 29.63 14.70 -8.09
C PHE A 26 28.44 13.78 -8.40
N ALA A 27 28.48 13.05 -9.51
CA ALA A 27 27.43 12.12 -9.90
C ALA A 27 27.18 11.05 -8.83
N HIS A 28 28.23 10.41 -8.32
CA HIS A 28 28.10 9.42 -7.24
C HIS A 28 27.55 10.01 -5.93
N ALA A 29 27.93 11.24 -5.59
CA ALA A 29 27.39 11.92 -4.42
C ALA A 29 25.90 12.22 -4.57
N VAL A 30 25.47 12.66 -5.76
CA VAL A 30 24.06 12.91 -6.09
C VAL A 30 23.26 11.61 -6.05
N GLU A 31 23.74 10.55 -6.70
CA GLU A 31 23.09 9.22 -6.69
C GLU A 31 22.88 8.70 -5.28
N ARG A 32 23.90 8.76 -4.41
CA ARG A 32 23.78 8.32 -3.01
C ARG A 32 22.73 9.10 -2.23
N ARG A 33 22.68 10.42 -2.42
CA ARG A 33 21.68 11.28 -1.76
C ARG A 33 20.27 11.00 -2.28
N LEU A 34 20.13 10.84 -3.59
CA LEU A 34 18.86 10.55 -4.23
C LEU A 34 18.32 9.19 -3.79
N ASN A 35 19.18 8.17 -3.76
CA ASN A 35 18.81 6.82 -3.37
C ASN A 35 18.38 6.74 -1.89
N THR A 36 19.10 7.44 -1.01
CA THR A 36 18.73 7.55 0.41
C THR A 36 17.37 8.24 0.58
N GLY A 37 17.15 9.37 -0.11
CA GLY A 37 15.89 10.10 -0.04
C GLY A 37 14.69 9.32 -0.61
N TRP A 38 14.92 8.59 -1.71
CA TRP A 38 13.93 7.72 -2.33
C TRP A 38 13.54 6.57 -1.40
N THR A 39 14.54 5.88 -0.85
CA THR A 39 14.34 4.77 0.09
C THR A 39 13.56 5.22 1.32
N ALA A 40 13.95 6.35 1.94
CA ALA A 40 13.27 6.88 3.11
C ALA A 40 11.79 7.20 2.84
N ARG A 41 11.47 7.84 1.70
CA ARG A 41 10.07 8.14 1.32
C ARG A 41 9.28 6.86 1.10
N ARG A 42 9.87 5.86 0.44
CA ARG A 42 9.24 4.57 0.17
C ARG A 42 8.89 3.83 1.46
N TRP A 43 9.82 3.79 2.42
CA TRP A 43 9.58 3.20 3.73
C TRP A 43 8.51 3.94 4.52
N LEU A 44 8.51 5.28 4.49
CA LEU A 44 7.53 6.09 5.20
C LEU A 44 6.12 5.87 4.65
N ILE A 45 5.95 5.89 3.32
CA ILE A 45 4.66 5.61 2.67
C ILE A 45 4.20 4.17 2.96
N GLY A 46 5.11 3.20 2.89
CA GLY A 46 4.82 1.80 3.21
C GLY A 46 4.35 1.63 4.65
N ALA A 47 5.10 2.18 5.61
CA ALA A 47 4.77 2.13 7.04
C ALA A 47 3.45 2.84 7.36
N ALA A 48 3.22 4.02 6.76
CA ALA A 48 1.97 4.75 6.92
C ALA A 48 0.78 3.95 6.35
N GLY A 49 0.94 3.30 5.20
CA GLY A 49 -0.08 2.44 4.61
C GLY A 49 -0.42 1.24 5.49
N VAL A 50 0.59 0.57 6.06
CA VAL A 50 0.39 -0.55 6.98
C VAL A 50 -0.30 -0.08 8.26
N ALA A 51 0.17 1.00 8.87
CA ALA A 51 -0.45 1.56 10.08
C ALA A 51 -1.92 1.98 9.83
N GLY A 52 -2.17 2.68 8.73
CA GLY A 52 -3.52 3.08 8.32
C GLY A 52 -4.44 1.88 8.05
N GLY A 53 -3.91 0.84 7.41
CA GLY A 53 -4.64 -0.41 7.16
C GLY A 53 -5.03 -1.13 8.46
N ILE A 54 -4.11 -1.22 9.42
CA ILE A 54 -4.38 -1.83 10.74
C ILE A 54 -5.45 -1.04 11.49
N ILE A 55 -5.33 0.30 11.52
CA ILE A 55 -6.30 1.16 12.21
C ILE A 55 -7.67 1.05 11.56
N GLY A 56 -7.75 1.12 10.23
CA GLY A 56 -9.00 0.99 9.48
C GLY A 56 -9.67 -0.37 9.67
N ALA A 57 -8.91 -1.46 9.58
CA ALA A 57 -9.41 -2.81 9.85
C ALA A 57 -9.94 -2.95 11.29
N SER A 58 -9.21 -2.40 12.26
CA SER A 58 -9.62 -2.43 13.68
C SER A 58 -10.92 -1.67 13.91
N GLN A 59 -11.11 -0.51 13.27
CA GLN A 59 -12.34 0.26 13.38
C GLN A 59 -13.54 -0.49 12.79
N LEU A 60 -13.38 -1.14 11.64
CA LEU A 60 -14.44 -1.95 11.03
C LEU A 60 -14.85 -3.15 11.90
N ILE A 61 -13.88 -3.79 12.56
CA ILE A 61 -14.16 -4.88 13.49
C ILE A 61 -14.91 -4.36 14.71
N MET A 62 -14.47 -3.24 15.29
CA MET A 62 -15.07 -2.66 16.50
C MET A 62 -16.51 -2.16 16.25
N SER A 63 -16.77 -1.50 15.11
CA SER A 63 -18.12 -1.00 14.77
C SER A 63 -19.14 -2.13 14.61
N ASN A 64 -18.73 -3.24 13.97
CA ASN A 64 -19.57 -4.42 13.80
C ASN A 64 -19.86 -5.13 15.12
N LEU A 65 -18.91 -5.11 16.07
CA LEU A 65 -19.10 -5.71 17.39
C LEU A 65 -20.01 -4.87 18.29
N PHE A 66 -19.85 -3.55 18.33
CA PHE A 66 -20.74 -2.68 19.12
C PHE A 66 -22.19 -2.71 18.62
N GLN A 67 -22.42 -2.64 17.29
CA GLN A 67 -23.77 -2.79 16.74
C GLN A 67 -24.38 -4.17 17.04
N ARG A 68 -23.57 -5.23 17.08
CA ARG A 68 -24.03 -6.58 17.46
C ARG A 68 -24.35 -6.69 18.95
N VAL A 69 -23.64 -6.00 19.83
CA VAL A 69 -23.90 -6.03 21.28
C VAL A 69 -25.13 -5.20 21.64
N GLU A 70 -25.31 -4.04 21.03
CA GLU A 70 -26.48 -3.18 21.24
C GLU A 70 -27.76 -3.85 20.71
N SER A 71 -27.70 -4.48 19.53
CA SER A 71 -28.82 -5.28 19.02
C SER A 71 -29.04 -6.59 19.78
N ALA A 72 -28.01 -7.21 20.37
CA ALA A 72 -28.15 -8.42 21.18
C ALA A 72 -28.89 -8.17 22.51
N GLY A 73 -28.78 -6.98 23.10
CA GLY A 73 -29.49 -6.63 24.33
C GLY A 73 -31.01 -6.65 24.18
N GLU A 74 -31.52 -6.18 23.04
CA GLU A 74 -32.96 -6.15 22.73
C GLU A 74 -33.41 -7.43 22.00
N SER A 75 -32.54 -8.01 21.17
CA SER A 75 -32.83 -9.23 20.41
C SER A 75 -32.68 -10.50 21.23
N ALA A 76 -32.00 -10.56 22.36
CA ALA A 76 -31.83 -11.81 23.12
C ALA A 76 -33.18 -12.42 23.56
N ARG A 77 -34.17 -11.59 23.92
CA ARG A 77 -35.50 -12.07 24.31
C ARG A 77 -36.37 -12.49 23.11
N VAL A 78 -36.24 -11.80 21.97
CA VAL A 78 -37.01 -12.11 20.75
C VAL A 78 -36.35 -13.24 19.93
N LEU A 79 -35.02 -13.33 19.93
CA LEU A 79 -34.25 -14.42 19.35
C LEU A 79 -34.41 -15.71 20.13
N GLN A 80 -34.49 -15.70 21.46
CA GLN A 80 -34.74 -16.96 22.19
C GLN A 80 -36.12 -17.55 21.84
N ALA A 81 -37.11 -16.68 21.59
CA ALA A 81 -38.44 -17.09 21.11
C ALA A 81 -38.44 -17.50 19.62
N GLY A 82 -37.65 -16.84 18.75
CA GLY A 82 -37.57 -17.15 17.31
C GLY A 82 -36.63 -18.32 16.95
N VAL A 83 -35.54 -18.54 17.71
CA VAL A 83 -34.55 -19.60 17.49
C VAL A 83 -35.16 -20.98 17.76
N ALA A 84 -36.07 -21.08 18.73
CA ALA A 84 -36.83 -22.31 18.98
C ALA A 84 -37.71 -22.73 17.78
N GLN A 85 -38.08 -21.78 16.92
CA GLN A 85 -38.92 -22.02 15.73
C GLN A 85 -38.13 -22.18 14.42
N LEU A 86 -36.89 -21.68 14.35
CA LEU A 86 -36.12 -21.57 13.10
C LEU A 86 -34.86 -22.45 13.04
N ALA A 87 -34.55 -23.19 14.10
CA ALA A 87 -33.40 -24.09 14.20
C ALA A 87 -33.16 -25.01 12.97
N PRO A 88 -34.18 -25.55 12.27
CA PRO A 88 -33.92 -26.43 11.11
C PRO A 88 -33.57 -25.68 9.80
N ARG A 89 -33.78 -24.36 9.70
CA ARG A 89 -33.59 -23.60 8.45
C ARG A 89 -32.34 -22.71 8.45
N ALA A 90 -31.75 -22.45 9.62
CA ALA A 90 -30.62 -21.53 9.77
C ALA A 90 -29.27 -22.11 9.31
N GLU A 91 -29.14 -23.43 9.23
CA GLU A 91 -27.90 -24.12 8.89
C GLU A 91 -27.44 -23.87 7.43
N LEU A 92 -28.38 -23.60 6.53
CA LEU A 92 -28.10 -23.34 5.11
C LEU A 92 -27.80 -21.86 4.81
N VAL A 93 -28.22 -20.93 5.68
CA VAL A 93 -28.10 -19.48 5.48
C VAL A 93 -26.92 -18.89 6.25
N SER A 94 -26.52 -19.51 7.37
CA SER A 94 -25.34 -19.12 8.15
C SER A 94 -24.03 -19.24 7.36
N GLY A 95 -23.96 -20.13 6.36
CA GLY A 95 -22.82 -20.25 5.45
C GLY A 95 -22.58 -19.04 4.54
N PHE A 96 -23.60 -18.22 4.28
CA PHE A 96 -23.51 -17.06 3.38
C PHE A 96 -23.48 -15.71 4.11
N ALA A 97 -24.20 -15.56 5.23
CA ALA A 97 -24.36 -14.27 5.92
C ALA A 97 -23.40 -14.06 7.11
N GLY A 98 -22.63 -15.09 7.51
CA GLY A 98 -21.90 -15.11 8.76
C GLY A 98 -20.43 -14.73 8.66
N GLY A 99 -20.06 -13.51 8.24
CA GLY A 99 -18.72 -12.92 8.44
C GLY A 99 -17.50 -13.62 7.80
N GLY A 100 -17.61 -14.89 7.41
CA GLY A 100 -16.52 -15.71 6.86
C GLY A 100 -16.10 -15.24 5.48
N MET A 101 -17.02 -14.71 4.67
CA MET A 101 -16.67 -14.15 3.36
C MET A 101 -15.77 -12.91 3.49
N VAL A 102 -15.97 -12.07 4.52
CA VAL A 102 -15.10 -10.92 4.79
C VAL A 102 -13.70 -11.40 5.20
N VAL A 103 -13.61 -12.47 6.01
CA VAL A 103 -12.33 -13.09 6.38
C VAL A 103 -11.63 -13.65 5.14
N TRP A 104 -12.32 -14.38 4.27
CA TRP A 104 -11.74 -14.92 3.04
C TRP A 104 -11.28 -13.83 2.07
N ILE A 105 -12.06 -12.76 1.89
CA ILE A 105 -11.67 -11.62 1.07
C ILE A 105 -10.46 -10.91 1.68
N ALA A 106 -10.44 -10.66 3.00
CA ALA A 106 -9.31 -10.06 3.69
C ALA A 106 -8.05 -10.93 3.60
N SER A 107 -8.18 -12.25 3.75
CA SER A 107 -7.08 -13.20 3.58
C SER A 107 -6.56 -13.23 2.15
N GLY A 108 -7.45 -13.23 1.14
CA GLY A 108 -7.05 -13.14 -0.26
C GLY A 108 -6.28 -11.86 -0.56
N LEU A 109 -6.76 -10.72 -0.06
CA LEU A 109 -6.10 -9.42 -0.21
C LEU A 109 -4.73 -9.40 0.49
N ALA A 110 -4.64 -9.98 1.69
CA ALA A 110 -3.39 -10.07 2.44
C ALA A 110 -2.34 -10.92 1.71
N ILE A 111 -2.73 -12.03 1.10
CA ILE A 111 -1.83 -12.88 0.30
C ILE A 111 -1.31 -12.11 -0.92
N VAL A 112 -2.18 -11.39 -1.63
CA VAL A 112 -1.77 -10.57 -2.79
C VAL A 112 -0.81 -9.46 -2.36
N ALA A 113 -1.11 -8.76 -1.27
CA ALA A 113 -0.24 -7.72 -0.73
C ALA A 113 1.13 -8.27 -0.31
N MET A 114 1.16 -9.46 0.29
CA MET A 114 2.39 -10.13 0.71
C MET A 114 3.21 -10.62 -0.48
N GLY A 115 2.55 -11.15 -1.52
CA GLY A 115 3.21 -11.50 -2.78
C GLY A 115 3.85 -10.28 -3.43
N PHE A 116 3.14 -9.16 -3.53
CA PHE A 116 3.67 -7.91 -4.05
C PHE A 116 4.86 -7.40 -3.23
N ALA A 117 4.78 -7.45 -1.90
CA ALA A 117 5.87 -7.04 -1.02
C ALA A 117 7.11 -7.92 -1.22
N LEU A 118 6.95 -9.24 -1.34
CA LEU A 118 8.05 -10.18 -1.57
C LEU A 118 8.70 -9.97 -2.94
N THR A 119 7.92 -9.85 -4.01
CA THR A 119 8.45 -9.54 -5.35
C THR A 119 9.24 -8.24 -5.33
N ARG A 120 8.74 -7.22 -4.59
CA ARG A 120 9.44 -5.95 -4.45
C ARG A 120 10.75 -6.03 -3.69
N VAL A 121 10.82 -6.84 -2.63
CA VAL A 121 12.07 -7.05 -1.88
C VAL A 121 13.11 -7.74 -2.75
N ILE A 122 12.69 -8.69 -3.59
CA ILE A 122 13.58 -9.41 -4.51
C ILE A 122 14.11 -8.47 -5.60
N GLU A 123 13.32 -7.52 -6.10
CA GLU A 123 13.80 -6.51 -7.06
C GLU A 123 14.80 -5.51 -6.46
N GLU A 124 14.76 -5.31 -5.14
CA GLU A 124 15.62 -4.34 -4.44
C GLU A 124 16.91 -4.95 -3.89
N LEU A 125 17.05 -6.29 -3.90
CA LEU A 125 18.25 -7.04 -3.52
C LEU A 125 19.12 -7.36 -4.74
#